data_AF-X1FBF4-F1
#
_entry.id   AF-X1FBF4-F1
#
_cell.length_a   1.000
_cell.length_b   1.000
_cell.length_c   1.000
_cell.angle_alpha   90.00
_cell.angle_beta   90.00
_cell.angle_gamma   90.00
#
_symmetry.space_group_name_H-M   'P 1'
#
loop_
_entity.id
_entity.type
_entity.pdbx_description
1 polymer ?
#
loop_
_entity_poly.entity_id
_entity_poly.type
_entity_poly.pdbx_seq_one_letter_code
_entity_poly.pdbx_strand_id
1 'polypeptide(L)'
;MLSGENIAIYGDFDVDGITATALLVQGLTTLGGKVIPYIPHRLTEGYGLKTTALENLHRQGISLVITVDCGITALSQVKKAKKMGLDIIITDHHTALPVTPSAIAVVNPKLPDSNYPYSQLTAAGVALKLLQALFQGVGKEKQPDELMDLVALGTVADMAPLLGENRYLVKQGLKLINTTPRLGIKEMITRTGLNIGSLDTESISWVLAPRLNAAG
;
A
#
# COMPACT_ATOMS: atom_id res chain seq x y z
N MET A 1 -0.87 19.51 11.19
CA MET A 1 -0.56 18.18 11.74
C MET A 1 0.34 17.32 10.84
N LEU A 2 0.43 17.56 9.52
CA LEU A 2 1.47 16.96 8.63
C LEU A 2 2.52 17.98 8.15
N SER A 3 2.57 19.16 8.76
CA SER A 3 3.39 20.28 8.30
C SER A 3 4.83 20.15 8.79
N GLY A 4 5.76 19.85 7.89
CA GLY A 4 7.21 19.96 8.14
C GLY A 4 8.03 18.77 7.65
N GLU A 5 7.41 17.59 7.56
CA GLU A 5 8.09 16.37 7.14
C GLU A 5 7.95 16.11 5.64
N ASN A 6 9.04 15.61 5.03
CA ASN A 6 8.98 15.04 3.69
C ASN A 6 8.90 13.52 3.83
N ILE A 7 7.84 12.95 3.27
CA ILE A 7 7.46 11.55 3.47
C ILE A 7 7.74 10.77 2.18
N ALA A 8 8.40 9.62 2.29
CA ALA A 8 8.46 8.65 1.21
C ALA A 8 7.60 7.43 1.53
N ILE A 9 6.76 7.02 0.58
CA ILE A 9 6.04 5.75 0.65
C ILE A 9 6.88 4.70 -0.07
N TYR A 10 7.50 3.82 0.70
CA TYR A 10 8.35 2.75 0.17
C TYR A 10 7.49 1.50 -0.06
N GLY A 11 7.15 1.22 -1.31
CA GLY A 11 6.30 0.09 -1.68
C GLY A 11 7.05 -1.16 -2.14
N ASP A 12 6.27 -2.13 -2.59
CA ASP A 12 6.72 -3.23 -3.43
C ASP A 12 6.32 -2.99 -4.90
N PHE A 13 6.98 -3.72 -5.80
CA PHE A 13 6.83 -3.60 -7.25
C PHE A 13 5.68 -4.42 -7.84
N ASP A 14 4.97 -5.21 -7.03
CA ASP A 14 3.80 -5.96 -7.48
C ASP A 14 2.51 -5.13 -7.37
N VAL A 15 1.38 -5.68 -7.80
CA VAL A 15 0.12 -4.93 -7.81
C VAL A 15 -0.33 -4.51 -6.40
N ASP A 16 -0.15 -5.32 -5.38
CA ASP A 16 -0.57 -4.95 -4.01
C ASP A 16 0.32 -3.82 -3.49
N GLY A 17 1.63 -3.94 -3.64
CA GLY A 17 2.61 -2.91 -3.31
C GLY A 17 2.40 -1.58 -4.03
N ILE A 18 2.23 -1.58 -5.36
CA ILE A 18 2.05 -0.34 -6.13
C ILE A 18 0.68 0.31 -5.86
N THR A 19 -0.38 -0.49 -5.64
CA THR A 19 -1.71 0.05 -5.34
C THR A 19 -1.77 0.58 -3.91
N ALA A 20 -1.17 -0.11 -2.93
CA ALA A 20 -0.97 0.39 -1.57
C ALA A 20 -0.15 1.69 -1.53
N THR A 21 0.89 1.77 -2.38
CA THR A 21 1.70 2.98 -2.52
C THR A 21 0.85 4.13 -3.05
N ALA A 22 0.13 3.90 -4.15
CA ALA A 22 -0.76 4.90 -4.73
C ALA A 22 -1.85 5.36 -3.74
N LEU A 23 -2.39 4.44 -2.93
CA LEU A 23 -3.34 4.74 -1.86
C LEU A 23 -2.76 5.75 -0.87
N LEU A 24 -1.64 5.42 -0.22
CA LEU A 24 -1.05 6.29 0.79
C LEU A 24 -0.58 7.62 0.22
N VAL A 25 0.02 7.63 -0.97
CA VAL A 25 0.42 8.88 -1.64
C VAL A 25 -0.78 9.79 -1.84
N GLN A 26 -1.89 9.30 -2.40
CA GLN A 26 -3.09 10.11 -2.64
C GLN A 26 -3.76 10.57 -1.34
N GLY A 27 -3.91 9.66 -0.37
CA GLY A 27 -4.55 9.95 0.90
C GLY A 27 -3.77 10.96 1.73
N LEU A 28 -2.47 10.76 1.92
CA LEU A 28 -1.62 11.67 2.70
C LEU A 28 -1.44 13.03 2.02
N THR A 29 -1.37 13.07 0.68
CA THR A 29 -1.37 14.34 -0.08
C THR A 29 -2.68 15.10 0.15
N THR A 30 -3.82 14.41 0.17
CA THR A 30 -5.15 15.01 0.47
C THR A 30 -5.22 15.57 1.90
N LEU A 31 -4.43 15.01 2.83
CA LEU A 31 -4.27 15.52 4.18
C LEU A 31 -3.24 16.66 4.30
N GLY A 32 -2.59 17.05 3.20
CA GLY A 32 -1.63 18.15 3.13
C GLY A 32 -0.17 17.74 3.38
N GLY A 33 0.15 16.44 3.34
CA GLY A 33 1.52 15.94 3.44
C GLY A 33 2.35 16.17 2.17
N LYS A 34 3.66 16.31 2.32
CA LYS A 34 4.62 16.29 1.20
C LYS A 34 5.10 14.87 0.99
N VAL A 35 4.54 14.19 -0.01
CA VAL A 35 4.70 12.74 -0.16
C VAL A 35 5.24 12.39 -1.53
N ILE A 36 6.25 11.51 -1.58
CA ILE A 36 6.75 10.90 -2.80
C ILE A 36 6.60 9.37 -2.75
N PRO A 37 6.30 8.69 -3.87
CA PRO A 37 6.43 7.25 -3.95
C PRO A 37 7.89 6.82 -4.12
N TYR A 38 8.24 5.65 -3.59
CA TYR A 38 9.45 4.91 -3.91
C TYR A 38 9.07 3.45 -4.15
N ILE A 39 9.28 2.97 -5.37
CA ILE A 39 9.10 1.55 -5.73
C ILE A 39 10.48 0.99 -6.05
N PRO A 40 10.94 -0.07 -5.35
CA PRO A 40 12.24 -0.66 -5.62
C PRO A 40 12.27 -1.30 -7.00
N HIS A 41 13.43 -1.26 -7.66
CA HIS A 41 13.58 -1.93 -8.95
C HIS A 41 13.73 -3.45 -8.74
N ARG A 42 12.82 -4.25 -9.30
CA ARG A 42 12.76 -5.72 -9.10
C ARG A 42 14.07 -6.44 -9.40
N LEU A 43 14.71 -6.12 -10.52
CA LEU A 43 15.94 -6.81 -10.96
C LEU A 43 17.22 -6.36 -10.25
N THR A 44 17.38 -5.05 -9.98
CA THR A 44 18.64 -4.49 -9.47
C THR A 44 18.65 -4.31 -7.95
N GLU A 45 17.49 -4.04 -7.35
CA GLU A 45 17.34 -3.92 -5.90
C GLU A 45 16.68 -5.19 -5.33
N GLY A 46 15.61 -5.67 -5.98
CA GLY A 46 14.82 -6.80 -5.49
C GLY A 46 13.97 -6.46 -4.27
N TYR A 47 13.28 -7.47 -3.74
CA TYR A 47 12.26 -7.30 -2.70
C TYR A 47 12.80 -6.74 -1.37
N GLY A 48 11.95 -5.97 -0.69
CA GLY A 48 12.14 -5.48 0.67
C GLY A 48 13.04 -4.24 0.80
N LEU A 49 13.14 -3.74 2.03
CA LEU A 49 13.90 -2.52 2.32
C LEU A 49 15.39 -2.71 2.05
N LYS A 50 15.98 -1.75 1.32
CA LYS A 50 17.42 -1.65 1.12
C LYS A 50 18.01 -0.48 1.88
N THR A 51 19.11 -0.71 2.61
CA THR A 51 19.81 0.37 3.33
C THR A 51 20.25 1.48 2.38
N THR A 52 20.76 1.13 1.20
CA THR A 52 21.19 2.09 0.18
C THR A 52 20.05 3.00 -0.30
N ALA A 53 18.85 2.43 -0.49
CA ALA A 53 17.66 3.20 -0.84
C ALA A 53 17.26 4.16 0.29
N LEU A 54 17.28 3.72 1.54
CA LEU A 54 16.99 4.57 2.71
C LEU A 54 18.02 5.71 2.85
N GLU A 55 19.30 5.44 2.64
CA GLU A 55 20.36 6.45 2.63
C GLU A 55 20.14 7.47 1.50
N ASN A 56 19.71 7.01 0.32
CA ASN A 56 19.38 7.88 -0.81
C ASN A 56 18.18 8.79 -0.52
N LEU A 57 17.10 8.23 0.03
CA LEU A 57 15.92 8.99 0.42
C LEU A 57 16.26 10.02 1.50
N HIS A 58 17.04 9.63 2.51
CA HIS A 58 17.47 10.54 3.57
C HIS A 58 18.31 11.70 3.00
N ARG A 59 19.23 11.44 2.06
CA ARG A 59 20.00 12.50 1.37
C ARG A 59 19.13 13.45 0.54
N GLN A 60 17.95 13.01 0.10
CA GLN A 60 16.97 13.85 -0.58
C GLN A 60 16.13 14.70 0.39
N GLY A 61 16.41 14.63 1.70
CA GLY A 61 15.69 15.37 2.71
C GLY A 61 14.39 14.71 3.16
N ILE A 62 14.21 13.41 2.91
CA ILE A 62 13.13 12.61 3.50
C ILE A 62 13.43 12.42 5.00
N SER A 63 12.47 12.78 5.84
CA SER A 63 12.54 12.59 7.30
C SER A 63 11.81 11.34 7.76
N LEU A 64 10.78 10.93 7.01
CA LEU A 64 9.92 9.78 7.32
C LEU A 64 9.76 8.87 6.11
N VAL A 65 9.99 7.57 6.30
CA VAL A 65 9.59 6.52 5.36
C VAL A 65 8.43 5.73 5.96
N ILE A 66 7.33 5.61 5.20
CA ILE A 66 6.25 4.68 5.50
C ILE A 66 6.37 3.54 4.50
N THR A 67 6.64 2.33 4.97
CA THR A 67 6.71 1.15 4.11
C THR A 67 5.30 0.62 3.87
N VAL A 68 5.04 0.13 2.66
CA VAL A 68 3.83 -0.64 2.31
C VAL A 68 4.27 -1.94 1.68
N ASP A 69 3.61 -3.04 2.04
CA ASP A 69 3.84 -4.38 1.49
C ASP A 69 5.24 -4.96 1.74
N CYS A 70 5.98 -4.35 2.65
CA CYS A 70 7.31 -4.80 3.02
C CYS A 70 7.74 -4.21 4.36
N GLY A 71 8.84 -4.75 4.89
CA GLY A 71 9.54 -4.17 6.02
C GLY A 71 9.37 -4.91 7.34
N ILE A 72 8.38 -5.80 7.50
CA ILE A 72 8.17 -6.51 8.77
C ILE A 72 9.36 -7.38 9.18
N THR A 73 10.19 -7.81 8.23
CA THR A 73 11.41 -8.61 8.47
C THR A 73 12.70 -7.77 8.45
N ALA A 74 12.62 -6.45 8.21
CA ALA A 74 13.76 -5.58 7.91
C ALA A 74 14.50 -5.04 9.17
N LEU A 75 14.83 -5.93 10.11
CA LEU A 75 15.44 -5.60 11.41
C LEU A 75 16.68 -4.71 11.27
N SER A 76 17.61 -5.09 10.39
CA SER A 76 18.90 -4.43 10.26
C SER A 76 18.79 -3.06 9.58
N GLN A 77 17.90 -2.95 8.60
CA GLN A 77 17.67 -1.75 7.81
C GLN A 77 17.00 -0.67 8.65
N VAL A 78 15.96 -1.04 9.40
CA VAL A 78 15.26 -0.12 10.32
C VAL A 78 16.21 0.36 11.42
N LYS A 79 17.05 -0.53 11.97
CA LYS A 79 18.07 -0.13 12.94
C LYS A 79 19.07 0.87 12.37
N LYS A 80 19.48 0.71 11.10
CA LYS A 80 20.38 1.67 10.42
C LYS A 80 19.68 3.00 10.12
N ALA A 81 18.43 2.97 9.65
CA ALA A 81 17.62 4.17 9.42
C ALA A 81 17.50 5.02 10.69
N LYS A 82 17.18 4.37 11.82
CA LYS A 82 17.13 5.04 13.12
C LYS A 82 18.45 5.70 13.51
N LYS A 83 19.59 5.07 13.23
CA LYS A 83 20.93 5.63 13.52
C LYS A 83 21.27 6.86 12.67
N MET A 84 20.73 6.96 11.46
CA MET A 84 20.91 8.13 10.59
C MET A 84 19.83 9.20 10.80
N GLY A 85 18.93 9.04 11.78
CA GLY A 85 17.84 9.99 12.02
C GLY A 85 16.74 9.95 10.96
N LEU A 86 16.57 8.81 10.29
CA LEU A 86 15.44 8.56 9.38
C LEU A 86 14.39 7.74 10.11
N ASP A 87 13.20 8.31 10.24
CA ASP A 87 12.07 7.66 10.89
C ASP A 87 11.41 6.66 9.96
N ILE A 88 11.02 5.50 10.50
CA ILE A 88 10.36 4.43 9.75
C ILE A 88 9.04 4.08 10.43
N ILE A 89 7.96 4.05 9.64
CA ILE A 89 6.70 3.37 9.98
C ILE A 89 6.56 2.18 9.03
N ILE A 90 6.22 1.00 9.56
CA ILE A 90 6.00 -0.19 8.75
C ILE A 90 4.51 -0.43 8.60
N THR A 91 4.03 -0.56 7.36
CA THR A 91 2.73 -1.17 7.08
C THR A 91 2.92 -2.39 6.19
N ASP A 92 2.45 -3.54 6.66
CA ASP A 92 2.74 -4.83 6.03
C ASP A 92 1.64 -5.84 6.39
N HIS A 93 1.58 -6.93 5.66
CA HIS A 93 0.68 -8.06 5.91
C HIS A 93 1.41 -9.41 5.86
N HIS A 94 2.71 -9.42 5.57
CA HIS A 94 3.53 -10.62 5.63
C HIS A 94 3.67 -11.17 7.06
N THR A 95 4.05 -12.44 7.18
CA THR A 95 4.26 -13.08 8.48
C THR A 95 5.38 -12.39 9.24
N ALA A 96 5.08 -11.91 10.45
CA ALA A 96 6.07 -11.30 11.32
C ALA A 96 7.06 -12.35 11.88
N LEU A 97 8.31 -11.93 12.07
CA LEU A 97 9.29 -12.71 12.83
C LEU A 97 9.00 -12.58 14.35
N PRO A 98 9.57 -13.46 15.20
CA PRO A 98 9.43 -13.36 16.66
C PRO A 98 9.93 -12.02 17.23
N VAL A 99 10.86 -11.36 16.53
CA VAL A 99 11.37 -10.04 16.87
C VAL A 99 10.89 -9.06 15.80
N THR A 100 10.22 -7.98 16.22
CA THR A 100 9.76 -6.92 15.32
C THR A 100 10.85 -5.86 15.10
N PRO A 101 10.89 -5.20 13.93
CA PRO A 101 11.79 -4.08 13.69
C PRO A 101 11.52 -2.92 14.65
N SER A 102 12.58 -2.24 15.06
CA SER A 102 12.52 -1.08 15.98
C SER A 102 12.10 0.22 15.28
N ALA A 103 11.03 0.14 14.49
CA ALA A 103 10.36 1.25 13.82
C ALA A 103 9.60 2.12 14.83
N ILE A 104 9.16 3.32 14.43
CA ILE A 104 8.29 4.17 15.25
C ILE A 104 6.95 3.49 15.48
N ALA A 105 6.41 2.86 14.43
CA ALA A 105 5.19 2.09 14.49
C ALA A 105 5.27 0.94 13.49
N VAL A 106 4.57 -0.15 13.82
CA VAL A 106 4.37 -1.31 12.95
C VAL A 106 2.88 -1.60 12.89
N VAL A 107 2.32 -1.55 11.70
CA VAL A 107 0.91 -1.84 11.42
C VAL A 107 0.88 -3.10 10.57
N ASN A 108 0.61 -4.23 11.21
CA ASN A 108 0.45 -5.50 10.52
C ASN A 108 -0.60 -6.34 11.27
N PRO A 109 -1.66 -6.81 10.58
CA PRO A 109 -2.76 -7.50 11.25
C PRO A 109 -2.38 -8.90 11.76
N LYS A 110 -1.20 -9.43 11.36
CA LYS A 110 -0.62 -10.71 11.78
C LYS A 110 0.44 -10.58 12.87
N LEU A 111 0.59 -9.40 13.50
CA LEU A 111 1.46 -9.29 14.68
C LEU A 111 0.98 -10.24 15.79
N PRO A 112 1.89 -10.85 16.58
CA PRO A 112 1.51 -11.78 17.66
C PRO A 112 0.55 -11.18 18.70
N ASP A 113 0.62 -9.87 18.93
CA ASP A 113 -0.20 -9.09 19.87
C ASP A 113 -1.32 -8.28 19.17
N SER A 114 -1.55 -8.52 17.88
CA SER A 114 -2.63 -7.87 17.13
C SER A 114 -4.00 -8.32 17.63
N ASN A 115 -4.81 -7.36 18.09
CA ASN A 115 -6.23 -7.56 18.40
C ASN A 115 -7.14 -7.26 17.19
N TYR A 116 -6.57 -7.04 16.00
CA TYR A 116 -7.36 -6.73 14.82
C TYR A 116 -8.15 -7.97 14.37
N PRO A 117 -9.49 -7.87 14.18
CA PRO A 117 -10.35 -9.06 14.06
C PRO A 117 -10.16 -9.83 12.74
N TYR A 118 -9.52 -9.23 11.74
CA TYR A 118 -9.35 -9.82 10.42
C TYR A 118 -7.88 -9.79 9.97
N SER A 119 -7.18 -10.92 10.14
CA SER A 119 -5.73 -11.04 9.90
C SER A 119 -5.31 -11.18 8.44
N GLN A 120 -6.26 -11.19 7.51
CA GLN A 120 -6.04 -11.53 6.09
C GLN A 120 -6.09 -10.30 5.16
N LEU A 121 -6.07 -9.08 5.69
CA LEU A 121 -5.91 -7.88 4.85
C LEU A 121 -4.60 -7.96 4.05
N THR A 122 -4.63 -7.51 2.81
CA THR A 122 -3.43 -7.29 1.98
C THR A 122 -2.81 -5.94 2.31
N ALA A 123 -1.64 -5.61 1.76
CA ALA A 123 -1.02 -4.31 1.96
C ALA A 123 -1.94 -3.16 1.52
N ALA A 124 -2.67 -3.30 0.41
CA ALA A 124 -3.65 -2.28 0.00
C ALA A 124 -4.80 -2.15 1.02
N GLY A 125 -5.23 -3.26 1.62
CA GLY A 125 -6.20 -3.27 2.72
C GLY A 125 -5.67 -2.56 3.98
N VAL A 126 -4.45 -2.88 4.40
CA VAL A 126 -3.79 -2.25 5.55
C VAL A 126 -3.58 -0.74 5.30
N ALA A 127 -3.16 -0.35 4.10
CA ALA A 127 -3.01 1.04 3.69
C ALA A 127 -4.34 1.81 3.77
N LEU A 128 -5.45 1.19 3.33
CA LEU A 128 -6.78 1.79 3.48
C LEU A 128 -7.13 2.00 4.97
N LYS A 129 -6.88 1.02 5.83
CA LYS A 129 -7.14 1.14 7.28
C LYS A 129 -6.33 2.25 7.93
N LEU A 130 -5.05 2.36 7.56
CA LEU A 130 -4.20 3.46 8.00
C LEU A 130 -4.80 4.81 7.59
N LEU A 131 -5.21 4.97 6.32
CA LEU A 131 -5.83 6.21 5.86
C LEU A 131 -7.15 6.50 6.59
N GLN A 132 -8.02 5.51 6.76
CA GLN A 132 -9.27 5.69 7.51
C GLN A 132 -8.99 6.21 8.93
N ALA A 133 -8.02 5.62 9.64
CA ALA A 133 -7.63 6.08 10.97
C ALA A 133 -7.06 7.51 10.97
N LEU A 134 -6.22 7.86 9.99
CA LEU A 134 -5.66 9.21 9.87
C LEU A 134 -6.73 10.26 9.57
N PHE A 135 -7.64 9.98 8.63
CA PHE A 135 -8.75 10.87 8.28
C PHE A 135 -9.67 11.11 9.49
N GLN A 136 -10.03 10.03 10.20
CA GLN A 136 -10.79 10.12 11.44
C GLN A 136 -10.06 10.96 12.50
N GLY A 137 -8.75 10.73 12.69
CA GLY A 137 -7.93 11.44 13.66
C GLY A 137 -7.83 12.95 13.43
N VAL A 138 -7.99 13.42 12.18
CA VAL A 138 -8.00 14.85 11.84
C VAL A 138 -9.41 15.43 11.67
N GLY A 139 -10.47 14.68 12.05
CA GLY A 139 -11.86 15.13 11.96
C GLY A 139 -12.40 15.22 10.52
N LYS A 140 -11.75 14.58 9.55
CA LYS A 140 -12.25 14.45 8.18
C LYS A 140 -13.01 13.15 8.04
N GLU A 141 -14.31 13.18 8.30
CA GLU A 141 -15.18 11.99 8.31
C GLU A 141 -15.42 11.38 6.93
N LYS A 142 -15.16 12.12 5.85
CA LYS A 142 -15.33 11.62 4.49
C LYS A 142 -14.25 10.56 4.22
N GLN A 143 -14.66 9.29 4.30
CA GLN A 143 -13.79 8.14 4.10
C GLN A 143 -13.18 8.15 2.68
N PRO A 144 -11.98 7.59 2.49
CA PRO A 144 -11.35 7.45 1.18
C PRO A 144 -12.02 6.36 0.32
N ASP A 145 -13.35 6.32 0.28
CA ASP A 145 -14.15 5.32 -0.44
C ASP A 145 -13.85 5.35 -1.94
N GLU A 146 -13.52 6.53 -2.47
CA GLU A 146 -13.11 6.74 -3.87
C GLU A 146 -11.82 5.99 -4.25
N LEU A 147 -11.09 5.46 -3.26
CA LEU A 147 -9.87 4.70 -3.47
C LEU A 147 -10.06 3.17 -3.38
N MET A 148 -11.28 2.69 -3.14
CA MET A 148 -11.53 1.25 -2.98
C MET A 148 -11.25 0.43 -4.24
N ASP A 149 -11.22 1.05 -5.42
CA ASP A 149 -10.80 0.38 -6.66
C ASP A 149 -9.33 -0.08 -6.62
N LEU A 150 -8.41 0.71 -6.04
CA LEU A 150 -7.03 0.29 -5.80
C LEU A 150 -6.96 -0.87 -4.81
N VAL A 151 -7.76 -0.81 -3.76
CA VAL A 151 -7.83 -1.89 -2.75
C VAL A 151 -8.31 -3.18 -3.40
N ALA A 152 -9.34 -3.12 -4.24
CA ALA A 152 -9.80 -4.30 -4.97
C ALA A 152 -8.74 -4.88 -5.91
N LEU A 153 -7.99 -4.02 -6.62
CA LEU A 153 -6.90 -4.46 -7.49
C LEU A 153 -5.79 -5.18 -6.69
N GLY A 154 -5.28 -4.56 -5.63
CA GLY A 154 -4.23 -5.13 -4.79
C GLY A 154 -4.67 -6.44 -4.14
N THR A 155 -5.83 -6.43 -3.49
CA THR A 155 -6.35 -7.61 -2.78
C THR A 155 -6.59 -8.81 -3.69
N VAL A 156 -7.12 -8.60 -4.90
CA VAL A 156 -7.35 -9.70 -5.85
C VAL A 156 -6.03 -10.16 -6.49
N ALA A 157 -5.09 -9.25 -6.76
CA ALA A 157 -3.81 -9.60 -7.35
C ALA A 157 -2.89 -10.38 -6.40
N ASP A 158 -2.97 -10.09 -5.11
CA ASP A 158 -2.27 -10.82 -4.03
C ASP A 158 -2.93 -12.17 -3.69
N MET A 159 -3.97 -12.56 -4.44
CA MET A 159 -4.67 -13.84 -4.27
C MET A 159 -5.21 -14.06 -2.85
N ALA A 160 -5.51 -12.98 -2.14
CA ALA A 160 -5.93 -13.05 -0.75
C ALA A 160 -7.34 -13.66 -0.62
N PRO A 161 -7.65 -14.34 0.50
CA PRO A 161 -8.98 -14.90 0.72
C PRO A 161 -10.06 -13.83 0.64
N LEU A 162 -11.01 -14.00 -0.28
CA LEU A 162 -12.16 -13.11 -0.44
C LEU A 162 -13.29 -13.43 0.56
N LEU A 163 -12.92 -13.37 1.84
CA LEU A 163 -13.77 -13.55 3.01
C LEU A 163 -13.76 -12.26 3.86
N GLY A 164 -14.63 -12.16 4.86
CA GLY A 164 -14.62 -11.06 5.82
C GLY A 164 -14.51 -9.67 5.17
N GLU A 165 -13.51 -8.89 5.61
CA GLU A 165 -13.30 -7.53 5.10
C GLU A 165 -12.84 -7.50 3.64
N ASN A 166 -11.95 -8.40 3.21
CA ASN A 166 -11.50 -8.45 1.82
C ASN A 166 -12.69 -8.62 0.85
N ARG A 167 -13.67 -9.46 1.20
CA ARG A 167 -14.89 -9.63 0.40
C ARG A 167 -15.65 -8.31 0.24
N TYR A 168 -15.80 -7.56 1.32
CA TYR A 168 -16.49 -6.27 1.28
C TYR A 168 -15.70 -5.26 0.45
N LEU A 169 -14.41 -5.11 0.73
CA LEU A 169 -13.53 -4.14 0.04
C LEU A 169 -13.47 -4.40 -1.47
N VAL A 170 -13.29 -5.66 -1.87
CA VAL A 170 -13.27 -6.05 -3.29
C VAL A 170 -14.62 -5.79 -3.96
N LYS A 171 -15.74 -6.10 -3.30
CA LYS A 171 -17.08 -5.81 -3.84
C LYS A 171 -17.28 -4.32 -4.08
N GLN A 172 -16.86 -3.47 -3.14
CA GLN A 172 -17.01 -2.02 -3.27
C GLN A 172 -16.07 -1.45 -4.34
N GLY A 173 -14.82 -1.91 -4.39
CA GLY A 173 -13.87 -1.49 -5.43
C GLY A 173 -14.28 -1.93 -6.83
N LEU A 174 -14.79 -3.16 -7.00
CA LEU A 174 -15.36 -3.61 -8.28
C LEU A 174 -16.54 -2.74 -8.72
N LYS A 175 -17.39 -2.28 -7.79
CA LYS A 175 -18.45 -1.33 -8.12
C LYS A 175 -17.88 -0.03 -8.71
N LEU A 176 -16.80 0.50 -8.15
CA LEU A 176 -16.14 1.71 -8.67
C LEU A 176 -15.51 1.46 -10.05
N ILE A 177 -14.78 0.36 -10.21
CA ILE A 177 -14.18 -0.06 -11.49
C ILE A 177 -15.26 -0.17 -12.59
N ASN A 178 -16.45 -0.66 -12.24
CA ASN A 178 -17.54 -0.86 -13.19
C ASN A 178 -18.42 0.36 -13.44
N THR A 179 -18.29 1.44 -12.68
CA THR A 179 -19.18 2.61 -12.81
C THR A 179 -18.41 3.88 -13.12
N THR A 180 -17.32 4.13 -12.40
CA THR A 180 -16.53 5.36 -12.49
C THR A 180 -15.03 5.02 -12.35
N PRO A 181 -14.45 4.20 -13.24
CA PRO A 181 -13.05 3.82 -13.13
C PRO A 181 -12.13 5.03 -13.29
N ARG A 182 -11.06 5.10 -12.48
CA ARG A 182 -9.97 6.06 -12.67
C ARG A 182 -9.38 5.93 -14.08
N LEU A 183 -8.82 7.03 -14.59
CA LEU A 183 -8.34 7.12 -15.98
C LEU A 183 -7.40 5.97 -16.38
N GLY A 184 -6.42 5.63 -15.55
CA GLY A 184 -5.48 4.54 -15.85
C GLY A 184 -6.16 3.17 -15.95
N ILE A 185 -7.08 2.86 -15.03
CA ILE A 185 -7.87 1.62 -15.08
C ILE A 185 -8.77 1.62 -16.31
N LYS A 186 -9.46 2.73 -16.58
CA LYS A 186 -10.34 2.89 -17.74
C LYS A 186 -9.59 2.61 -19.05
N GLU A 187 -8.40 3.17 -19.21
CA GLU A 187 -7.60 2.95 -20.43
C GLU A 187 -7.17 1.48 -20.56
N MET A 188 -6.75 0.83 -19.46
CA MET A 188 -6.44 -0.60 -19.48
C MET A 188 -7.65 -1.45 -19.87
N ILE A 189 -8.83 -1.15 -19.34
CA ILE A 189 -10.09 -1.82 -19.70
C ILE A 189 -10.34 -1.68 -21.21
N THR A 190 -10.26 -0.46 -21.75
CA THR A 190 -10.46 -0.20 -23.18
C THR A 190 -9.45 -0.96 -24.05
N ARG A 191 -8.17 -0.96 -23.68
CA ARG A 191 -7.10 -1.65 -24.46
C ARG A 191 -7.20 -3.16 -24.43
N THR A 192 -7.88 -3.72 -23.44
CA THR A 192 -8.03 -5.17 -23.28
C THR A 192 -9.34 -5.70 -23.85
N GLY A 193 -10.20 -4.83 -24.39
CA GLY A 193 -11.52 -5.21 -24.90
C GLY A 193 -12.49 -5.63 -23.80
N LEU A 194 -12.17 -5.36 -22.53
CA LEU A 194 -13.09 -5.54 -21.41
C LEU A 194 -14.17 -4.46 -21.45
N ASN A 195 -15.35 -4.79 -20.93
CA ASN A 195 -16.50 -3.88 -20.90
C ASN A 195 -16.74 -3.35 -19.49
N ILE A 196 -16.70 -2.03 -19.33
CA ILE A 196 -17.12 -1.38 -18.08
C ILE A 196 -18.57 -1.78 -17.78
N GLY A 197 -18.82 -2.22 -16.54
CA GLY A 197 -20.12 -2.71 -16.10
C GLY A 197 -20.20 -4.24 -15.96
N SER A 198 -19.25 -4.97 -16.54
CA SER A 198 -19.18 -6.44 -16.47
C SER A 198 -17.86 -6.99 -15.91
N LEU A 199 -17.04 -6.15 -15.27
CA LEU A 199 -15.79 -6.58 -14.64
C LEU A 199 -16.06 -7.29 -13.33
N ASP A 200 -15.30 -8.34 -13.09
CA ASP A 200 -15.32 -9.15 -11.89
C ASP A 200 -13.88 -9.44 -11.41
N THR A 201 -13.75 -10.33 -10.43
CA THR A 201 -12.44 -10.73 -9.92
C THR A 201 -11.60 -11.44 -10.97
N GLU A 202 -12.19 -12.20 -11.90
CA GLU A 202 -11.44 -12.85 -12.98
C GLU A 202 -10.84 -11.83 -13.93
N SER A 203 -11.61 -10.78 -14.26
CA SER A 203 -11.13 -9.64 -15.04
C SER A 203 -9.91 -8.98 -14.41
N ILE A 204 -9.89 -8.85 -13.07
CA ILE A 204 -8.71 -8.36 -12.35
C ILE A 204 -7.56 -9.37 -12.41
N SER A 205 -7.78 -10.60 -11.96
CA SER A 205 -6.72 -11.62 -11.82
C SER A 205 -6.03 -12.00 -13.13
N TRP A 206 -6.79 -12.10 -14.23
CA TRP A 206 -6.27 -12.61 -15.50
C TRP A 206 -5.91 -11.53 -16.51
N VAL A 207 -6.46 -10.32 -16.38
CA VAL A 207 -6.28 -9.28 -17.39
C VAL A 207 -5.59 -8.05 -16.84
N LEU A 208 -6.12 -7.44 -15.78
CA LEU A 208 -5.59 -6.17 -15.26
C LEU A 208 -4.31 -6.37 -14.45
N ALA A 209 -4.33 -7.27 -13.46
CA ALA A 209 -3.20 -7.49 -12.56
C ALA A 209 -1.92 -7.96 -13.28
N PRO A 210 -1.97 -8.91 -14.24
CA PRO A 210 -0.77 -9.33 -14.96
C PRO A 210 -0.09 -8.19 -15.74
N ARG A 211 -0.86 -7.23 -16.25
CA ARG A 211 -0.31 -6.07 -16.99
C ARG A 211 0.39 -5.07 -16.08
N LEU A 212 -0.14 -4.88 -14.88
CA LEU A 212 0.51 -4.07 -13.86
C LEU A 212 1.79 -4.75 -13.35
N ASN A 213 1.71 -6.05 -13.05
CA ASN A 213 2.86 -6.84 -12.58
C ASN A 213 3.99 -6.98 -13.62
N ALA A 214 3.68 -6.86 -14.91
CA ALA A 214 4.66 -6.93 -15.99
C ALA A 214 5.55 -5.68 -16.09
N ALA A 215 5.16 -4.57 -15.46
CA ALA A 215 5.97 -3.34 -15.46
C ALA A 215 7.10 -3.37 -14.42
N GLY A 216 6.92 -4.12 -13.32
CA GLY A 216 7.93 -4.33 -12.27
C GLY A 216 9.00 -5.32 -12.68
#